data_AF-A0A4R2TH54-F1
#
_entry.id   AF-A0A4R2TH54-F1
#
_cell.length_a   1.000
_cell.length_b   1.000
_cell.length_c   1.000
_cell.angle_alpha   90.00
_cell.angle_beta   90.00
_cell.angle_gamma   90.00
#
_symmetry.space_group_name_H-M   'P 1'
#
loop_
_entity.id
_entity.type
_entity.pdbx_description
1 polymer ?
#
loop_
_entity_poly.entity_id
_entity_poly.type
_entity_poly.pdbx_seq_one_letter_code
_entity_poly.pdbx_strand_id
1 'polypeptide(L)'
;MKFTILLVGIAYLIGCLPIEPAPKGVINIYNFCSSPIELRNVNVSDDFYMNRRGIIIDVNSVEFGIFHSNGNIVLDNFNNYFVENGIKKHFKIDKYSNEIINFIACSENAKPTGDGNWIRAK
;
A
#
# COMPACT_ATOMS: atom_id res chain seq x y z
N MET A 1 33.88 -17.25 -35.61
CA MET A 1 33.93 -15.83 -35.15
C MET A 1 32.68 -15.03 -35.49
N LYS A 2 32.10 -15.11 -36.70
CA LYS A 2 30.85 -14.36 -37.03
C LYS A 2 29.64 -14.75 -36.16
N PHE A 3 29.47 -16.04 -35.87
CA PHE A 3 28.39 -16.54 -35.01
C PHE A 3 28.53 -16.14 -33.54
N THR A 4 29.77 -16.01 -33.05
CA THR A 4 30.05 -15.66 -31.65
C THR A 4 29.72 -14.19 -31.37
N ILE A 5 29.92 -13.30 -32.34
CA ILE A 5 29.57 -11.88 -32.24
C ILE A 5 28.04 -11.69 -32.25
N LEU A 6 27.32 -12.53 -33.00
CA LEU A 6 25.85 -12.49 -33.07
C LEU A 6 25.20 -12.87 -31.74
N LEU A 7 25.72 -13.89 -31.05
CA LEU A 7 25.22 -14.37 -29.76
C LEU A 7 25.39 -13.34 -28.62
N VAL A 8 26.50 -12.60 -28.61
CA VAL A 8 26.74 -11.54 -27.62
C VAL A 8 25.80 -10.35 -27.84
N GLY A 9 25.47 -10.03 -29.09
CA GLY A 9 24.50 -8.98 -29.41
C GLY A 9 23.07 -9.29 -28.95
N ILE A 10 22.64 -10.55 -29.05
CA ILE A 10 21.31 -10.99 -28.59
C ILE A 10 21.23 -10.98 -27.05
N ALA A 11 22.30 -11.41 -26.36
CA ALA A 11 22.34 -11.37 -24.89
C ALA A 11 22.26 -9.93 -24.32
N TYR A 12 22.83 -8.95 -25.02
CA TYR A 12 22.76 -7.53 -24.63
C TYR A 12 21.35 -6.92 -24.79
N LEU A 13 20.57 -7.39 -25.77
CA LEU A 13 19.21 -6.90 -26.01
C LEU A 13 18.18 -7.45 -25.03
N ILE A 14 18.39 -8.67 -24.51
CA ILE A 14 17.46 -9.30 -23.56
C ILE A 14 17.65 -8.75 -22.13
N GLY A 15 18.86 -8.27 -21.79
CA GLY A 15 19.15 -7.69 -20.48
C GLY A 15 18.48 -6.33 -20.18
N CYS A 16 17.83 -5.72 -21.16
CA CYS A 16 17.12 -4.44 -20.99
C CYS A 16 15.59 -4.57 -20.89
N LEU A 17 15.04 -5.79 -20.89
CA LEU A 17 13.60 -5.96 -20.65
C LEU A 17 13.32 -5.79 -19.17
N PRO A 18 12.36 -4.93 -18.76
CA PRO A 18 11.94 -4.85 -17.37
C PRO A 18 11.33 -6.21 -17.01
N ILE A 19 12.04 -6.95 -16.16
CA ILE A 19 11.61 -8.28 -15.67
C ILE A 19 10.37 -8.13 -14.76
N GLU A 20 10.16 -6.95 -14.18
CA GLU A 20 9.06 -6.66 -13.28
C GLU A 20 7.96 -5.85 -13.97
N PRO A 21 6.67 -6.15 -13.70
CA PRO A 21 5.57 -5.36 -14.22
C PRO A 21 5.65 -3.92 -13.72
N ALA A 22 5.51 -2.95 -14.62
CA ALA A 22 5.51 -1.54 -14.21
C ALA A 22 4.41 -1.27 -13.16
N PRO A 23 4.72 -0.48 -12.12
CA PRO A 23 3.75 -0.12 -11.11
C PRO A 23 2.58 0.65 -11.76
N LYS A 24 1.37 0.37 -11.28
CA LYS A 24 0.12 0.92 -11.83
C LYS A 24 -0.44 2.04 -10.98
N GLY A 25 -0.07 2.11 -9.71
CA GLY A 25 -0.48 3.17 -8.83
C GLY A 25 0.10 3.05 -7.43
N VAL A 26 -0.34 3.96 -6.57
CA VAL A 26 0.12 4.16 -5.20
C VAL A 26 -1.04 3.97 -4.23
N ILE A 27 -0.71 3.39 -3.08
CA ILE A 27 -1.59 3.29 -1.92
C ILE A 27 -1.01 4.17 -0.82
N ASN A 28 -1.82 5.10 -0.35
CA ASN A 28 -1.47 5.94 0.80
C ASN A 28 -2.21 5.42 2.02
N ILE A 29 -1.49 5.17 3.11
CA ILE A 29 -2.07 4.75 4.39
C ILE A 29 -1.86 5.88 5.39
N TYR A 30 -2.94 6.58 5.73
CA TYR A 30 -2.93 7.70 6.64
C TYR A 30 -3.33 7.27 8.05
N ASN A 31 -2.56 7.70 9.06
CA ASN A 31 -2.95 7.58 10.46
C ASN A 31 -3.41 8.93 11.05
N PHE A 32 -4.72 9.17 11.07
CA PHE A 32 -5.33 10.32 11.77
C PHE A 32 -5.91 9.98 13.15
N CYS A 33 -5.61 8.79 13.67
CA CYS A 33 -5.97 8.41 15.03
C CYS A 33 -5.17 9.21 16.07
N SER A 34 -5.55 9.09 17.35
CA SER A 34 -4.83 9.75 18.45
C SER A 34 -3.68 8.89 19.00
N SER A 35 -3.59 7.62 18.57
CA SER A 35 -2.50 6.71 18.90
C SER A 35 -1.95 6.01 17.64
N PRO A 36 -0.75 5.42 17.71
CA PRO A 36 -0.23 4.61 16.62
C PRO A 36 -1.17 3.46 16.29
N ILE A 37 -1.25 3.13 15.01
CA ILE A 37 -2.03 1.99 14.52
C ILE A 37 -1.10 0.86 14.11
N GLU A 38 -1.60 -0.36 14.23
CA GLU A 38 -0.91 -1.56 13.79
C GLU A 38 -1.61 -2.13 12.56
N LEU A 39 -0.86 -2.26 11.46
CA LEU A 39 -1.29 -3.00 10.28
C LEU A 39 -1.03 -4.49 10.49
N ARG A 40 -2.09 -5.28 10.34
CA ARG A 40 -2.05 -6.74 10.39
C ARG A 40 -2.56 -7.32 9.09
N ASN A 41 -2.05 -8.49 8.74
CA ASN A 41 -2.49 -9.25 7.58
C ASN A 41 -3.75 -10.03 7.93
N VAL A 42 -4.82 -9.81 7.16
CA VAL A 42 -6.12 -10.50 7.34
C VAL A 42 -6.01 -12.02 7.23
N ASN A 43 -5.03 -12.52 6.49
CA ASN A 43 -4.81 -13.94 6.27
C ASN A 43 -3.94 -14.58 7.37
N VAL A 44 -3.49 -13.80 8.36
CA VAL A 44 -2.67 -14.26 9.47
C VAL A 44 -3.50 -14.20 10.75
N SER A 45 -3.49 -15.27 11.54
CA SER A 45 -4.30 -15.36 12.77
C SER A 45 -3.86 -14.35 13.83
N ASP A 46 -4.79 -13.94 14.69
CA ASP A 46 -4.48 -13.04 15.82
C ASP A 46 -3.46 -13.65 16.79
N ASP A 47 -3.42 -14.98 16.94
CA ASP A 47 -2.42 -15.69 17.77
C ASP A 47 -0.97 -15.42 17.32
N PHE A 48 -0.74 -15.29 16.01
CA PHE A 48 0.56 -14.89 15.49
C PHE A 48 0.94 -13.50 16.02
N TYR A 49 -0.03 -12.60 16.07
CA TYR A 49 0.16 -11.23 16.52
C TYR A 49 0.24 -11.06 18.04
N MET A 50 -0.09 -12.10 18.81
CA MET A 50 0.19 -12.11 20.25
C MET A 50 1.69 -12.13 20.56
N ASN A 51 2.49 -12.73 19.65
CA ASN A 51 3.93 -12.93 19.83
C ASN A 51 4.79 -12.10 18.87
N ARG A 52 4.19 -11.49 17.85
CA ARG A 52 4.87 -10.61 16.88
C ARG A 52 4.00 -9.40 16.58
N ARG A 53 4.58 -8.19 16.61
CA ARG A 53 3.82 -7.00 16.19
C ARG A 53 3.76 -6.94 14.67
N GLY A 54 2.62 -6.49 14.16
CA GLY A 54 2.46 -6.01 12.79
C GLY A 54 3.25 -4.73 12.54
N ILE A 55 3.02 -4.10 11.39
CA ILE A 55 3.68 -2.85 11.01
C ILE A 55 3.02 -1.72 11.80
N ILE A 56 3.81 -0.93 12.51
CA ILE A 56 3.32 0.22 13.28
C ILE A 56 3.39 1.47 12.40
N ILE A 57 2.29 2.22 12.35
CA ILE A 57 2.20 3.52 11.70
C ILE A 57 1.94 4.56 12.78
N ASP A 58 2.88 5.49 12.96
CA ASP A 58 2.81 6.52 13.99
C ASP A 58 1.71 7.55 13.70
N VAL A 59 1.32 8.28 14.74
CA VAL A 59 0.29 9.33 14.66
C VAL A 59 0.70 10.40 13.65
N ASN A 60 -0.23 10.81 12.78
CA ASN A 60 -0.01 11.80 11.72
C ASN A 60 1.06 11.42 10.68
N SER A 61 1.44 10.14 10.61
CA SER A 61 2.30 9.65 9.54
C SER A 61 1.48 9.13 8.36
N VAL A 62 2.13 9.06 7.21
CA VAL A 62 1.60 8.52 5.97
C VAL A 62 2.60 7.50 5.45
N GLU A 63 2.14 6.28 5.23
CA GLU A 63 2.91 5.23 4.57
C GLU A 63 2.47 5.06 3.12
N PHE A 64 3.41 4.70 2.26
CA PHE A 64 3.19 4.56 0.83
C PHE A 64 3.49 3.14 0.36
N GLY A 65 2.54 2.56 -0.36
CA GLY A 65 2.68 1.28 -1.04
C GLY A 65 2.50 1.43 -2.55
N ILE A 66 2.98 0.46 -3.32
CA ILE A 66 2.83 0.43 -4.77
C ILE A 66 2.02 -0.81 -5.15
N PHE A 67 1.11 -0.70 -6.13
CA PHE A 67 0.35 -1.84 -6.64
C PHE A 67 0.52 -2.02 -8.17
N HIS A 68 0.45 -3.28 -8.62
CA HIS A 68 0.76 -3.68 -10.00
C HIS A 68 -0.44 -4.28 -10.78
N SER A 69 -1.64 -4.38 -10.18
CA SER A 69 -2.79 -5.08 -10.79
C SER A 69 -3.60 -4.20 -11.77
N ASN A 70 -4.07 -4.81 -12.89
CA ASN A 70 -4.84 -4.20 -13.99
C ASN A 70 -6.37 -4.34 -13.85
N GLY A 71 -6.90 -4.86 -12.75
CA GLY A 71 -8.35 -5.01 -12.53
C GLY A 71 -8.90 -3.97 -11.57
N ASN A 72 -10.24 -3.81 -11.52
CA ASN A 72 -10.93 -3.23 -10.36
C ASN A 72 -10.19 -3.69 -9.12
N ILE A 73 -9.54 -2.77 -8.41
CA ILE A 73 -8.71 -3.12 -7.26
C ILE A 73 -9.65 -3.85 -6.32
N VAL A 74 -9.49 -5.17 -6.24
CA VAL A 74 -10.27 -5.99 -5.32
C VAL A 74 -9.74 -5.59 -3.96
N LEU A 75 -10.40 -4.62 -3.36
CA LEU A 75 -10.12 -4.07 -2.05
C LEU A 75 -9.94 -5.18 -1.01
N ASP A 76 -10.53 -6.35 -1.25
CA ASP A 76 -10.45 -7.54 -0.39
C ASP A 76 -9.03 -8.09 -0.22
N ASN A 77 -8.09 -7.79 -1.14
CA ASN A 77 -6.68 -8.19 -1.00
C ASN A 77 -5.83 -7.20 -0.20
N PHE A 78 -6.34 -5.99 0.04
CA PHE A 78 -5.67 -5.04 0.93
C PHE A 78 -6.26 -5.16 2.32
N ASN A 79 -5.40 -5.14 3.33
CA ASN A 79 -5.84 -5.17 4.72
C ASN A 79 -6.75 -3.97 4.98
N ASN A 80 -8.06 -4.22 4.99
CA ASN A 80 -9.09 -3.21 5.17
C ASN A 80 -9.29 -2.84 6.64
N TYR A 81 -8.43 -3.34 7.53
CA TYR A 81 -8.47 -3.07 8.94
C TYR A 81 -7.09 -2.74 9.51
N PHE A 82 -7.11 -2.02 10.61
CA PHE A 82 -5.98 -1.74 11.48
C PHE A 82 -6.37 -2.03 12.92
N VAL A 83 -5.38 -2.10 13.79
CA VAL A 83 -5.60 -2.22 15.23
C VAL A 83 -5.17 -0.92 15.89
N GLU A 84 -6.07 -0.29 16.64
CA GLU A 84 -5.79 0.88 17.46
C GLU A 84 -6.07 0.52 18.92
N ASN A 85 -5.06 0.63 19.78
CA ASN A 85 -5.16 0.29 21.21
C ASN A 85 -5.75 -1.13 21.46
N GLY A 86 -5.41 -2.10 20.62
CA GLY A 86 -5.91 -3.48 20.70
C GLY A 86 -7.29 -3.70 20.09
N ILE A 87 -7.94 -2.67 19.57
CA ILE A 87 -9.27 -2.75 18.95
C ILE A 87 -9.12 -2.78 17.43
N LYS A 88 -9.71 -3.80 16.80
CA LYS A 88 -9.80 -3.91 15.34
C LYS A 88 -10.78 -2.88 14.79
N LYS A 89 -10.32 -2.04 13.86
CA LYS A 89 -11.10 -0.98 13.18
C LYS A 89 -10.87 -1.03 11.68
N HIS A 90 -11.78 -0.48 10.90
CA HIS A 90 -11.70 -0.47 9.44
C HIS A 90 -11.21 0.87 8.90
N PHE A 91 -10.43 0.82 7.83
CA PHE A 91 -10.06 2.01 7.08
C PHE A 91 -11.29 2.56 6.35
N LYS A 92 -11.40 3.89 6.28
CA LYS A 92 -12.16 4.51 5.19
C LYS A 92 -11.32 4.46 3.94
N ILE A 93 -11.90 3.98 2.84
CA ILE A 93 -11.19 3.85 1.58
C ILE A 93 -11.71 4.91 0.61
N ASP A 94 -10.79 5.68 0.06
CA ASP A 94 -11.05 6.75 -0.90
C ASP A 94 -10.24 6.49 -2.17
N LYS A 95 -10.94 6.18 -3.26
CA LYS A 95 -10.33 5.97 -4.58
C LYS A 95 -10.34 7.29 -5.34
N TYR A 96 -9.27 8.07 -5.19
CA TYR A 96 -9.14 9.36 -5.86
C TYR A 96 -9.03 9.22 -7.38
N SER A 97 -8.23 8.25 -7.84
CA SER A 97 -8.06 7.95 -9.26
C SER A 97 -7.87 6.44 -9.48
N ASN A 98 -7.65 6.02 -10.72
CA ASN A 98 -7.25 4.64 -10.99
C ASN A 98 -5.82 4.32 -10.52
N GLU A 99 -5.04 5.35 -10.19
CA GLU A 99 -3.64 5.26 -9.81
C GLU A 99 -3.41 5.58 -8.32
N ILE A 100 -4.42 6.10 -7.59
CA ILE A 100 -4.27 6.50 -6.19
C ILE A 100 -5.45 5.95 -5.37
N ILE A 101 -5.13 5.15 -4.36
CA ILE A 101 -6.07 4.73 -3.31
C ILE A 101 -5.56 5.20 -1.95
N ASN A 102 -6.46 5.80 -1.18
CA ASN A 102 -6.20 6.23 0.18
C ASN A 102 -6.89 5.30 1.18
N PHE A 103 -6.13 4.77 2.14
CA PHE A 103 -6.60 4.07 3.33
C PHE A 103 -6.48 5.03 4.50
N ILE A 104 -7.62 5.42 5.09
CA ILE A 104 -7.70 6.51 6.05
C ILE A 104 -8.15 5.94 7.40
N ALA A 105 -7.23 5.89 8.37
CA ALA A 105 -7.55 5.52 9.74
C ALA A 105 -8.10 6.72 10.51
N CYS A 106 -9.15 6.50 11.31
CA CYS A 106 -9.86 7.53 12.06
C CYS A 106 -10.30 8.72 11.19
N SER A 107 -11.05 8.42 10.13
CA SER A 107 -11.45 9.39 9.10
C SER A 107 -12.34 10.53 9.58
N GLU A 108 -12.96 10.39 10.74
CA GLU A 108 -13.68 11.44 11.46
C GLU A 108 -12.76 12.62 11.83
N ASN A 109 -11.45 12.38 11.95
CA ASN A 109 -10.44 13.40 12.24
C ASN A 109 -9.76 13.92 10.98
N ALA A 110 -10.29 13.63 9.79
CA ALA A 110 -9.62 13.89 8.53
C ALA A 110 -10.54 14.57 7.51
N LYS A 111 -9.94 15.32 6.59
CA LYS A 111 -10.63 15.91 5.44
C LYS A 111 -9.80 15.77 4.17
N PRO A 112 -10.46 15.60 3.01
CA PRO A 112 -9.77 15.64 1.72
C PRO A 112 -9.33 17.08 1.43
N THR A 113 -8.22 17.21 0.72
CA THR A 113 -7.69 18.51 0.26
C THR A 113 -8.15 18.87 -1.17
N GLY A 114 -8.61 17.88 -1.93
CA GLY A 114 -9.07 18.03 -3.32
C GLY A 114 -8.03 17.63 -4.38
N ASP A 115 -6.76 17.41 -3.99
CA ASP A 115 -5.67 16.99 -4.89
C ASP A 115 -5.34 15.48 -4.78
N GLY A 116 -6.21 14.72 -4.11
CA GLY A 116 -6.00 13.30 -3.82
C GLY A 116 -5.34 13.01 -2.47
N ASN A 117 -4.92 14.04 -1.72
CA ASN A 117 -4.38 13.89 -0.37
C ASN A 117 -5.42 14.14 0.72
N TRP A 118 -5.12 13.64 1.91
CA TRP A 118 -5.90 13.85 3.13
C TRP A 118 -5.07 14.55 4.20
N ILE A 119 -5.72 15.38 5.01
CA ILE A 119 -5.10 16.09 6.14
C ILE A 119 -5.98 15.99 7.38
N ARG A 120 -5.38 16.20 8.56
CA ARG A 120 -6.12 16.25 9.82
C ARG A 120 -7.11 17.43 9.82
N ALA A 121 -8.35 17.17 10.18
CA ALA A 121 -9.43 18.13 10.29
C ALA A 121 -9.49 18.77 11.69
N LYS A 122 -8.36 19.36 12.12
CA LYS A 122 -8.11 19.90 13.48
C LYS A 122 -8.09 18.85 14.58
#